data_AF-A0A971HFE3-F1
#
_entry.id   AF-A0A971HFE3-F1
#
_cell.length_a   1.000
_cell.length_b   1.000
_cell.length_c   1.000
_cell.angle_alpha   90.00
_cell.angle_beta   90.00
_cell.angle_gamma   90.00
#
_symmetry.space_group_name_H-M   'P 1'
#
loop_
_entity.id
_entity.type
_entity.pdbx_description
1 polymer ?
#
loop_
_entity_poly.entity_id
_entity_poly.type
_entity_poly.pdbx_seq_one_letter_code
_entity_poly.pdbx_strand_id
1 'polypeptide(L)' 'MNGLKSGLTAAWSCLVAAEMLPGSMSGLGYLISHAYELARMDLIVVGIICIGVIGALFDSIYSRISNRYFSWQRLVR' A
#
# COMPACT_ATOMS: atom_id res chain seq x y z
N MET A 1 17.43 -9.36 -5.86
CA MET A 1 16.53 -9.15 -4.70
C MET A 1 15.34 -8.23 -5.06
N ASN A 2 14.84 -8.27 -6.31
CA ASN A 2 13.90 -7.25 -6.80
C ASN A 2 12.49 -7.79 -7.04
N GLY A 3 12.34 -9.09 -7.34
CA GLY A 3 11.02 -9.69 -7.60
C GLY A 3 10.08 -9.64 -6.40
N LEU A 4 10.63 -9.76 -5.19
CA LEU A 4 9.85 -9.80 -3.96
C LEU A 4 9.30 -8.42 -3.56
N LYS A 5 10.12 -7.37 -3.72
CA LYS A 5 9.66 -5.97 -3.60
C LYS A 5 8.61 -5.63 -4.67
N SER A 6 8.85 -6.04 -5.92
CA SER A 6 7.91 -5.82 -7.02
C SER A 6 6.55 -6.49 -6.79
N GLY A 7 6.54 -7.72 -6.27
CA GLY A 7 5.31 -8.43 -5.93
C GLY A 7 4.53 -7.76 -4.80
N LEU A 8 5.23 -7.21 -3.80
CA LEU A 8 4.59 -6.48 -2.71
C LEU A 8 3.93 -5.19 -3.19
N THR A 9 4.61 -4.41 -4.03
CA THR A 9 4.03 -3.19 -4.63
C THR A 9 2.79 -3.53 -5.46
N ALA A 10 2.84 -4.61 -6.25
CA ALA A 10 1.69 -5.07 -7.02
C ALA A 10 0.52 -5.51 -6.12
N ALA A 11 0.79 -6.30 -5.08
CA ALA A 11 -0.23 -6.75 -4.12
C ALA A 11 -0.88 -5.57 -3.38
N TRP A 12 -0.08 -4.57 -2.98
CA TRP A 12 -0.57 -3.35 -2.35
C TRP A 12 -1.52 -2.58 -3.26
N SER A 13 -1.13 -2.33 -4.51
CA SER A 13 -1.99 -1.65 -5.48
C SER A 13 -3.28 -2.43 -5.77
N CYS A 14 -3.20 -3.76 -5.83
CA CYS A 14 -4.39 -4.61 -5.97
C CYS A 14 -5.33 -4.53 -4.76
N LEU A 15 -4.79 -4.47 -3.53
CA LEU A 15 -5.59 -4.30 -2.32
C LEU A 15 -6.33 -2.95 -2.33
N VAL A 16 -5.62 -1.87 -2.65
CA VAL A 16 -6.23 -0.52 -2.75
C VAL A 16 -7.31 -0.49 -3.83
N ALA A 17 -7.06 -1.10 -5.00
CA ALA A 17 -8.05 -1.21 -6.06
C ALA A 17 -9.28 -2.01 -5.61
N ALA A 18 -9.09 -3.08 -4.83
CA ALA A 18 -10.18 -3.86 -4.26
C ALA A 18 -11.02 -3.04 -3.26
N GLU A 19 -10.39 -2.18 -2.45
CA GLU A 19 -11.12 -1.27 -1.54
C GLU A 19 -11.94 -0.19 -2.26
N MET A 20 -11.59 0.14 -3.52
CA MET A 20 -12.36 1.08 -4.34
C MET A 20 -13.61 0.46 -4.99
N LEU A 21 -13.79 -0.86 -4.91
CA LEU A 21 -14.93 -1.53 -5.53
C LEU A 21 -16.25 -1.15 -4.84
N PRO A 22 -17.36 -1.08 -5.59
CA PRO A 22 -18.69 -0.82 -5.03
C PRO A 22 -19.07 -1.94 -4.05
N GLY A 23 -19.40 -1.56 -2.81
CA GLY A 23 -19.80 -2.50 -1.74
C GLY A 23 -18.83 -2.58 -0.56
N SER A 24 -17.65 -1.97 -0.64
CA SER A 24 -16.81 -1.78 0.56
C SER A 24 -17.39 -0.64 1.40
N MET A 25 -17.72 -0.90 2.67
CA MET A 25 -18.23 0.11 3.62
C MET A 25 -17.12 0.73 4.48
N SER A 26 -15.86 0.35 4.22
CA SER A 26 -14.70 0.77 4.98
C SER A 26 -13.45 0.64 4.11
N GLY A 27 -12.41 1.41 4.44
CA GLY A 27 -11.14 1.42 3.71
C GLY A 27 -10.76 2.81 3.17
N LEU A 28 -9.48 2.95 2.80
CA LEU A 28 -8.95 4.19 2.25
C LEU A 28 -9.40 4.41 0.80
N GLY A 29 -9.49 3.32 0.02
CA GLY A 29 -10.04 3.36 -1.33
C GLY A 29 -11.50 3.85 -1.33
N TYR A 30 -12.31 3.32 -0.42
CA TYR A 30 -13.68 3.77 -0.21
C TYR A 30 -13.77 5.24 0.18
N LEU A 31 -12.93 5.70 1.12
CA LEU A 31 -12.91 7.11 1.55
C LEU A 31 -12.66 8.07 0.38
N ILE A 32 -11.77 7.70 -0.54
CA ILE A 32 -11.46 8.51 -1.73
C ILE A 32 -12.63 8.51 -2.71
N SER A 33 -13.22 7.35 -3.00
CA SER A 33 -14.42 7.26 -3.85
C SER A 33 -15.57 8.08 -3.28
N HIS A 34 -15.79 8.01 -1.97
CA HIS A 34 -16.82 8.78 -1.29
C HIS A 34 -16.51 10.29 -1.28
N ALA A 35 -15.26 10.69 -1.04
CA ALA A 35 -14.83 12.08 -1.10
C ALA A 35 -14.97 12.68 -2.51
N TYR A 36 -14.76 11.85 -3.54
CA TYR A 36 -14.99 12.20 -4.94
C TYR A 36 -16.48 12.47 -5.22
N GLU A 37 -17.38 11.61 -4.72
CA GLU A 37 -18.83 11.84 -4.83
C GLU A 37 -19.28 13.12 -4.11
N LEU A 38 -18.67 13.45 -2.97
CA LEU A 38 -18.95 14.68 -2.22
C LEU A 38 -18.30 15.93 -2.83
N ALA A 39 -17.54 15.81 -3.91
CA ALA A 39 -16.75 16.88 -4.53
C ALA A 39 -15.83 17.64 -3.54
N ARG A 40 -15.40 16.97 -2.45
CA ARG A 40 -14.53 17.55 -1.42
C ARG A 40 -13.07 17.20 -1.70
N MET A 41 -12.41 18.08 -2.45
CA MET A 41 -11.00 17.90 -2.83
C MET A 41 -10.07 17.78 -1.61
N ASP A 42 -10.38 18.43 -0.50
CA ASP A 42 -9.60 18.34 0.74
C ASP A 42 -9.45 16.90 1.23
N LEU A 43 -10.54 16.12 1.18
CA LEU A 43 -10.56 14.72 1.63
C LEU A 43 -9.84 13.80 0.65
N ILE A 44 -9.95 14.07 -0.65
CA ILE A 44 -9.26 13.30 -1.69
C ILE A 44 -7.74 13.42 -1.52
N VAL A 45 -7.24 14.64 -1.33
CA VAL A 45 -5.80 14.89 -1.15
C VAL A 45 -5.27 14.20 0.11
N VAL A 46 -5.99 14.31 1.23
CA VAL A 46 -5.63 13.61 2.47
C VAL A 46 -5.63 12.09 2.25
N GLY A 47 -6.60 11.55 1.52
CA GLY A 47 -6.66 10.12 1.17
C GLY A 47 -5.46 9.66 0.36
N ILE A 48 -5.07 10.41 -0.67
CA ILE A 48 -3.88 10.11 -1.51
C ILE A 48 -2.60 10.12 -0.66
N ILE A 49 -2.45 11.10 0.23
CA ILE A 49 -1.30 11.18 1.15
C ILE A 49 -1.27 9.95 2.06
N CYS A 50 -2.40 9.57 2.66
CA CYS A 50 -2.50 8.38 3.50
C CYS A 50 -2.10 7.10 2.76
N ILE A 51 -2.56 6.91 1.51
CA ILE A 51 -2.17 5.73 0.70
C ILE A 51 -0.66 5.73 0.45
N GLY A 52 -0.07 6.87 0.11
CA GLY A 52 1.38 6.99 -0.10
C GLY A 52 2.18 6.67 1.17
N VAL A 53 1.75 7.19 2.32
CA VAL A 53 2.39 6.93 3.62
C VAL A 53 2.31 5.45 3.98
N ILE A 54 1.15 4.82 3.82
CA ILE A 54 1.00 3.39 4.14
C ILE A 54 1.81 2.53 3.17
N GLY A 55 1.82 2.84 1.88
CA GLY A 55 2.68 2.16 0.90
C GLY A 55 4.17 2.25 1.27
N ALA A 56 4.65 3.42 1.69
CA ALA A 56 6.02 3.61 2.17
C ALA A 56 6.29 2.86 3.49
N LEU A 57 5.30 2.79 4.38
CA LEU A 57 5.36 2.02 5.61
C LEU A 57 5.50 0.52 5.30
N PHE A 58 4.72 0.01 4.34
CA PHE A 58 4.80 -1.38 3.88
C PHE A 58 6.18 -1.70 3.29
N ASP A 59 6.75 -0.84 2.43
CA ASP A 59 8.10 -1.07 1.90
C ASP A 59 9.15 -1.10 3.04
N SER A 60 9.02 -0.21 4.02
CA SER A 60 9.93 -0.13 5.17
C SER A 60 9.83 -1.36 6.08
N ILE A 61 8.61 -1.81 6.38
CA ILE A 61 8.34 -3.04 7.14
C ILE A 61 8.92 -4.24 6.39
N TYR A 62 8.70 -4.30 5.08
CA TYR A 62 9.21 -5.38 4.26
C TYR A 62 10.74 -5.42 4.23
N SER A 63 11.38 -4.27 4.12
CA SER A 63 12.84 -4.16 4.19
C SER A 63 13.39 -4.65 5.54
N ARG A 64 12.73 -4.29 6.65
CA ARG A 64 13.09 -4.76 8.00
C ARG A 64 12.94 -6.27 8.16
N ILE A 65 11.83 -6.84 7.66
CA ILE A 65 11.55 -8.27 7.69
C ILE A 65 12.54 -9.03 6.80
N SER A 66 12.75 -8.58 5.57
CA SER A 66 13.74 -9.17 4.67
C SER A 66 15.14 -9.19 5.29
N ASN A 67 15.56 -8.12 5.97
CA ASN A 67 16.86 -8.08 6.64
C ASN A 67 16.96 -9.04 7.85
N ARG A 68 15.84 -9.36 8.50
CA ARG A 68 15.75 -10.35 9.61
C ARG A 68 15.74 -11.79 9.11
N TYR A 69 14.96 -12.10 8.07
CA TYR A 69 14.82 -13.45 7.54
C TYR A 69 15.97 -13.85 6.60
N PHE A 70 16.56 -12.89 5.88
CA PHE A 70 17.67 -13.13 4.96
C PHE A 70 19.07 -12.93 5.57
N SER A 71 19.26 -13.28 6.85
CA SER A 71 20.60 -13.47 7.42
C SER A 71 21.36 -14.65 6.77
N TRP A 72 20.64 -15.59 6.15
CA TRP A 72 21.23 -16.81 5.58
C TRP A 72 21.79 -16.68 4.14
N GLN A 73 21.32 -15.74 3.31
CA GLN A 73 21.92 -15.53 1.97
C GLN A 73 23.22 -14.74 1.99
N ARG A 74 23.54 -14.06 3.10
CA ARG A 74 24.81 -13.35 3.24
C ARG A 74 26.02 -14.31 3.28
N LEU A 75 25.79 -15.59 3.55
CA LEU A 75 26.83 -16.63 3.57
C LEU A 75 27.12 -17.27 2.20
N VAL A 76 26.33 -16.93 1.16
CA VAL A 76 26.55 -17.41 -0.23
C VAL A 76 26.92 -16.22 -1.14
N ARG A 77 27.79 -15.35 -0.64
CA ARG A 77 28.57 -14.44 -1.48
C ARG A 77 30.01 -14.43 -1.00
#